data_AF-A0A4S4CEC3-F1
#
_entry.id   AF-A0A4S4CEC3-F1
#
_cell.length_a   1.000
_cell.length_b   1.000
_cell.length_c   1.000
_cell.angle_alpha   90.00
_cell.angle_beta   90.00
_cell.angle_gamma   90.00
#
_symmetry.space_group_name_H-M   'P 1'
#
loop_
_entity.id
_entity.type
_entity.pdbx_description
1 polymer ?
#
loop_
_entity_poly.entity_id
_entity_poly.type
_entity_poly.pdbx_seq_one_letter_code
_entity_poly.pdbx_strand_id
1 'polypeptide(L)'
;MSQLYGPRTEQDADAAALSALLLSRDMRSCLQVFHRMLFCLAHRSPFPDPGEAVYLALLHIQQCCVSSGTAALPARLRVLGVAKQRYDQLLNQAG
;
A
#
# COMPACT_ATOMS: atom_id res chain seq x y z
N MET A 1 -6.84 -29.67 21.52
CA MET A 1 -7.34 -28.32 21.86
C MET A 1 -6.65 -27.33 20.92
N SER A 2 -7.34 -26.92 19.87
CA SER A 2 -6.81 -26.10 18.78
C SER A 2 -6.72 -24.62 19.19
N GLN A 3 -5.51 -24.05 19.20
CA GLN A 3 -5.33 -22.61 19.41
C GLN A 3 -5.49 -21.86 18.08
N LEU A 4 -6.64 -21.20 17.93
CA LEU A 4 -6.99 -20.25 16.88
C LEU A 4 -6.45 -18.85 17.24
N TYR A 5 -5.18 -18.55 16.97
CA TYR A 5 -4.61 -17.20 17.14
C TYR A 5 -3.62 -16.86 16.03
N GLY A 6 -4.11 -16.23 14.97
CA GLY A 6 -3.28 -15.71 13.88
C GLY A 6 -4.14 -15.20 12.74
N PRO A 7 -4.87 -14.08 12.94
CA PRO A 7 -4.85 -13.02 11.93
C PRO A 7 -5.11 -11.58 12.44
N ARG A 8 -5.37 -11.37 13.74
CA ARG A 8 -5.84 -10.07 14.28
C ARG A 8 -4.73 -9.01 14.31
N THR A 9 -3.54 -9.42 14.72
CA THR A 9 -2.35 -8.56 14.86
C THR A 9 -1.85 -8.01 13.53
N GLU A 10 -1.90 -8.78 12.45
CA GLU A 10 -1.45 -8.32 11.12
C GLU A 10 -2.42 -7.29 10.54
N GLN A 11 -3.73 -7.51 10.71
CA GLN A 11 -4.75 -6.60 10.20
C GLN A 11 -4.77 -5.27 10.99
N ASP A 12 -4.50 -5.32 12.30
CA ASP A 12 -4.33 -4.14 13.15
C ASP A 12 -3.05 -3.37 12.77
N ALA A 13 -1.96 -4.07 12.47
CA ALA A 13 -0.71 -3.46 12.01
C ALA A 13 -0.87 -2.79 10.63
N ASP A 14 -1.56 -3.46 9.69
CA ASP A 14 -1.89 -2.91 8.37
C ASP A 14 -2.71 -1.61 8.50
N ALA A 15 -3.74 -1.61 9.36
CA ALA A 15 -4.58 -0.44 9.61
C ALA A 15 -3.81 0.70 10.29
N ALA A 16 -2.98 0.40 11.28
CA ALA A 16 -2.14 1.39 11.97
C ALA A 16 -1.12 2.03 11.01
N ALA A 17 -0.47 1.23 10.16
CA ALA A 17 0.51 1.71 9.20
C ALA A 17 -0.12 2.60 8.13
N LEU A 18 -1.30 2.23 7.61
CA LEU A 18 -2.07 3.08 6.70
C LEU A 18 -2.52 4.37 7.42
N SER A 19 -2.96 4.29 8.67
CA SER A 19 -3.39 5.47 9.43
C SER A 19 -2.24 6.43 9.70
N ALA A 20 -1.05 5.93 10.04
CA ALA A 20 0.16 6.74 10.15
C ALA A 20 0.52 7.42 8.82
N LEU A 21 0.42 6.70 7.70
CA LEU A 21 0.65 7.29 6.39
C LEU A 21 -0.33 8.45 6.09
N LEU A 22 -1.60 8.31 6.46
CA LEU A 22 -2.64 9.30 6.14
C LEU A 22 -2.64 10.50 7.09
N LEU A 23 -2.38 10.28 8.39
CA LEU A 23 -2.47 11.31 9.42
C LEU A 23 -1.16 12.07 9.62
N SER A 24 -0.03 11.35 9.69
CA SER A 24 1.29 11.94 9.97
C SER A 24 2.21 11.97 8.75
N ARG A 25 1.73 11.52 7.58
CA ARG A 25 2.53 11.36 6.36
C ARG A 25 3.75 10.45 6.55
N ASP A 26 3.70 9.58 7.55
CA ASP A 26 4.81 8.68 7.87
C ASP A 26 4.88 7.52 6.87
N MET A 27 5.73 7.69 5.86
CA MET A 27 6.02 6.67 4.86
C MET A 27 6.83 5.50 5.43
N ARG A 28 7.60 5.70 6.51
CA ARG A 28 8.48 4.67 7.07
C ARG A 28 7.67 3.53 7.69
N SER A 29 6.68 3.86 8.52
CA SER A 29 5.79 2.87 9.12
C SER A 29 5.01 2.10 8.06
N CYS A 30 4.58 2.79 6.99
CA CYS A 30 3.89 2.17 5.86
C CYS A 30 4.80 1.22 5.08
N LEU A 31 6.05 1.62 4.81
CA LEU A 31 7.04 0.76 4.18
C LEU A 31 7.35 -0.47 5.04
N GLN A 32 7.56 -0.33 6.34
CA GLN A 32 7.85 -1.49 7.20
C GLN A 32 6.82 -2.61 7.08
N VAL A 33 5.53 -2.25 6.93
CA VAL A 33 4.43 -3.22 6.84
C VAL A 33 4.20 -3.69 5.40
N PHE A 34 4.19 -2.77 4.41
CA PHE A 34 3.77 -3.08 3.05
C PHE A 34 4.91 -3.24 2.04
N HIS A 35 6.19 -3.01 2.39
CA HIS A 35 7.26 -2.96 1.36
C HIS A 35 7.29 -4.22 0.51
N ARG A 36 7.23 -5.41 1.11
CA ARG A 36 7.40 -6.66 0.36
C ARG A 36 6.32 -6.80 -0.70
N MET A 37 5.08 -6.45 -0.35
CA MET A 37 3.95 -6.49 -1.27
C MET A 37 4.09 -5.44 -2.37
N LEU A 38 4.44 -4.20 -2.02
CA LEU A 38 4.57 -3.09 -2.97
C LEU A 38 5.75 -3.27 -3.93
N PHE A 39 6.87 -3.78 -3.45
CA PHE A 39 8.04 -4.12 -4.26
C PHE A 39 7.78 -5.33 -5.16
N CYS A 40 7.15 -6.40 -4.65
CA CYS A 40 6.76 -7.53 -5.51
C CYS A 40 5.81 -7.12 -6.62
N LEU A 41 4.89 -6.18 -6.34
CA LEU A 41 3.99 -5.62 -7.34
C LEU A 41 4.76 -4.75 -8.35
N ALA A 42 5.67 -3.89 -7.88
CA ALA A 42 6.48 -3.01 -8.73
C ALA A 42 7.42 -3.81 -9.65
N HIS A 43 8.02 -4.89 -9.15
CA HIS A 43 8.87 -5.78 -9.96
C HIS A 43 8.13 -6.51 -11.09
N ARG A 44 6.81 -6.65 -10.98
CA ARG A 44 5.97 -7.24 -12.04
C ARG A 44 5.54 -6.21 -13.07
N SER A 45 5.77 -4.93 -12.81
CA SER A 45 5.59 -3.84 -13.76
C SER A 45 6.95 -3.55 -14.44
N PRO A 46 7.00 -3.25 -15.74
CA PRO A 46 8.26 -2.87 -16.42
C PRO A 46 8.73 -1.44 -16.06
N PHE A 47 8.71 -1.09 -14.77
CA PHE A 47 9.20 0.19 -14.27
C PHE A 47 10.72 0.13 -14.05
N PRO A 48 11.48 1.17 -14.46
CA PRO A 48 12.94 1.14 -14.43
C PRO A 48 13.53 1.08 -13.01
N ASP A 49 12.87 1.71 -12.03
CA ASP A 49 13.22 1.59 -10.62
C ASP A 49 11.99 1.21 -9.77
N PRO A 50 11.96 0.01 -9.17
CA PRO A 50 10.88 -0.38 -8.27
C PRO A 50 10.82 0.48 -7.00
N GLY A 51 11.94 1.07 -6.55
CA GLY A 51 11.96 1.97 -5.40
C GLY A 51 11.17 3.25 -5.67
N GLU A 52 11.43 3.89 -6.80
CA GLU A 52 10.68 5.05 -7.28
C GLU A 52 9.19 4.73 -7.46
N ALA A 53 8.85 3.59 -8.06
CA ALA A 53 7.46 3.16 -8.21
C ALA A 53 6.74 3.09 -6.85
N VAL A 54 7.35 2.43 -5.86
CA VAL A 54 6.79 2.29 -4.51
C VAL A 54 6.60 3.66 -3.86
N TYR A 55 7.58 4.57 -3.98
CA TYR A 55 7.46 5.93 -3.46
C TYR A 55 6.27 6.67 -4.10
N LEU A 56 6.13 6.62 -5.42
CA LEU A 56 5.01 7.24 -6.14
C LEU A 56 3.66 6.62 -5.77
N ALA A 57 3.58 5.31 -5.52
CA ALA A 57 2.38 4.67 -5.03
C ALA A 57 2.00 5.14 -3.63
N LEU A 58 2.95 5.24 -2.69
CA LEU A 58 2.69 5.75 -1.34
C LEU A 58 2.18 7.19 -1.35
N LEU A 59 2.77 8.03 -2.21
CA LEU A 59 2.32 9.41 -2.38
C LEU A 59 0.89 9.48 -2.95
N HIS A 60 0.55 8.58 -3.87
CA HIS A 60 -0.81 8.48 -4.40
C HIS A 60 -1.81 7.93 -3.36
N ILE A 61 -1.41 6.95 -2.55
CA ILE A 61 -2.21 6.43 -1.43
C ILE A 61 -2.54 7.56 -0.44
N GLN A 62 -1.59 8.42 -0.12
CA GLN A 62 -1.83 9.60 0.73
C GLN A 62 -2.92 10.52 0.17
N GLN A 63 -3.00 10.67 -1.16
CA GLN A 63 -3.97 11.56 -1.80
C GLN A 63 -5.36 10.91 -1.91
N CYS A 64 -5.42 9.63 -2.27
CA CYS A 64 -6.67 8.92 -2.56
C CYS A 64 -7.38 8.33 -1.33
N CYS A 65 -6.62 7.92 -0.30
CA CYS A 65 -7.22 7.26 0.87
C CYS A 65 -7.76 8.24 1.92
N VAL A 66 -7.44 9.54 1.82
CA VAL A 66 -8.05 10.62 2.63
C VAL A 66 -9.47 10.96 2.17
N SER A 67 -9.74 10.81 0.87
CA SER A 67 -10.96 11.28 0.20
C SER A 67 -12.02 10.19 -0.01
N SER A 68 -11.68 8.93 0.25
CA SER A 68 -12.53 7.80 -0.10
C SER A 68 -13.20 7.19 1.14
N GLY A 69 -14.54 7.14 1.13
CA GLY A 69 -15.39 6.38 2.07
C GLY A 69 -15.20 4.86 2.04
N THR A 70 -14.03 4.38 1.61
CA THR A 70 -13.57 2.99 1.55
C THR A 70 -13.16 2.44 2.93
N ALA A 71 -13.79 2.92 4.01
CA ALA A 71 -13.62 2.36 5.35
C ALA A 71 -14.05 0.87 5.43
N ALA A 72 -14.81 0.39 4.44
CA ALA A 72 -15.28 -0.99 4.36
C ALA A 72 -14.21 -2.02 3.92
N LEU A 73 -13.12 -1.59 3.29
CA LEU A 73 -12.07 -2.51 2.82
C LEU A 73 -10.87 -2.56 3.78
N PRO A 74 -10.28 -3.74 4.03
CA PRO A 74 -9.04 -3.89 4.77
C PRO A 74 -7.93 -2.98 4.22
N ALA A 75 -7.13 -2.39 5.11
CA ALA A 75 -6.05 -1.46 4.77
C ALA A 75 -5.12 -2.02 3.68
N ARG A 76 -4.73 -3.29 3.79
CA ARG A 76 -3.91 -3.98 2.79
C ARG A 76 -4.54 -4.00 1.39
N LEU A 77 -5.84 -4.26 1.27
CA LEU A 77 -6.52 -4.26 -0.03
C LEU A 77 -6.62 -2.85 -0.62
N ARG A 78 -6.81 -1.83 0.23
CA ARG A 78 -6.79 -0.42 -0.21
C ARG A 78 -5.41 -0.04 -0.74
N VAL A 79 -4.35 -0.34 0.02
CA VAL A 79 -2.96 -0.10 -0.39
C VAL A 79 -2.64 -0.83 -1.69
N LEU A 80 -2.97 -2.12 -1.79
CA LEU A 80 -2.72 -2.92 -2.99
C LEU A 80 -3.47 -2.37 -4.21
N GLY A 81 -4.75 -2.05 -4.07
CA GLY A 81 -5.59 -1.56 -5.16
C GLY A 81 -5.08 -0.23 -5.71
N VAL A 82 -4.78 0.73 -4.82
CA VAL A 82 -4.27 2.05 -5.22
C VAL A 82 -2.86 1.94 -5.81
N ALA A 83 -1.98 1.12 -5.22
CA ALA A 83 -0.64 0.91 -5.75
C ALA A 83 -0.67 0.28 -7.15
N LYS A 84 -1.52 -0.75 -7.36
CA LYS A 84 -1.71 -1.37 -8.68
C LYS A 84 -2.21 -0.35 -9.70
N GLN A 85 -3.27 0.39 -9.37
CA GLN A 85 -3.78 1.42 -10.26
C GLN A 85 -2.70 2.44 -10.62
N ARG A 86 -1.85 2.83 -9.65
CA ARG A 86 -0.77 3.77 -9.90
C ARG A 86 0.30 3.19 -10.82
N TYR A 87 0.67 1.93 -10.64
CA TYR A 87 1.63 1.28 -11.52
C TYR A 87 1.08 1.13 -12.94
N ASP A 88 -0.19 0.73 -13.09
CA ASP A 88 -0.82 0.63 -14.41
C ASP A 88 -0.85 1.99 -15.14
N GLN A 89 -1.13 3.09 -14.43
CA GLN A 89 -1.05 4.44 -15.00
C GLN A 89 0.35 4.82 -15.46
N LEU A 90 1.35 4.54 -14.62
CA LEU A 90 2.74 4.83 -14.90
C LEU A 90 3.25 4.04 -16.12
N LEU A 91 2.75 2.81 -16.31
CA LEU A 91 3.01 2.00 -17.50
C LEU A 91 2.44 2.61 -18.77
N ASN A 92 1.20 3.09 -18.71
CA ASN A 92 0.54 3.72 -19.86
C ASN A 92 1.13 5.10 -20.23
N GLN A 93 1.95 5.69 -19.36
CA GLN A 93 2.65 6.96 -19.62
C GLN A 93 4.06 6.77 -20.21
N ALA A 94 4.61 5.56 -20.14
CA ALA A 94 5.96 5.24 -20.59
C ALA A 94 6.03 4.60 -21.99
N GLY A 95 4.89 4.30 -22.61
CA GLY A 95 4.77 3.80 -23.99
C GLY A 95 4.15 4.84 -24.91
#